data_AF-A0A7S3UT52-F1
#
_entry.id   AF-A0A7S3UT52-F1
#
_cell.length_a   1.000
_cell.length_b   1.000
_cell.length_c   1.000
_cell.angle_alpha   90.00
_cell.angle_beta   90.00
_cell.angle_gamma   90.00
#
_symmetry.space_group_name_H-M   'P 1'
#
loop_
_entity.id
_entity.type
_entity.pdbx_description
1 polymer ?
#
loop_
_entity_poly.entity_id
_entity_poly.type
_entity_poly.pdbx_seq_one_letter_code
_entity_poly.pdbx_strand_id
1 'polypeptide(L)'
;AALGASATPAEAAALGKFRYQANEVYLHSDPALMPRRKAAWAAWNYLGSSARGAQQQPVFVTYWLNKLQNLDHPAPLLVSLNPTTPPRPELVHRKFDYAHPQFSEDAVQAQKEVAALQGRA
;
A
#
# COMPACT_ATOMS: atom_id res chain seq x y z
N ALA A 1 -8.53 -16.81 -3.74
CA ALA A 1 -8.18 -17.16 -2.34
C ALA A 1 -6.91 -17.99 -2.37
N ALA A 2 -5.95 -17.72 -1.48
CA ALA A 2 -4.62 -18.35 -1.48
C ALA A 2 -4.59 -19.78 -0.90
N LEU A 3 -5.75 -20.36 -0.61
CA LEU A 3 -5.89 -21.70 -0.04
C LEU A 3 -6.16 -22.71 -1.15
N GLY A 4 -5.36 -23.76 -1.21
CA GLY A 4 -5.60 -24.90 -2.09
C GLY A 4 -6.80 -25.74 -1.61
N ALA A 5 -7.31 -26.60 -2.48
CA ALA A 5 -8.46 -27.46 -2.17
C ALA A 5 -8.21 -28.46 -1.02
N SER A 6 -6.95 -28.72 -0.67
CA SER A 6 -6.54 -29.63 0.40
C SER A 6 -6.35 -28.95 1.75
N ALA A 7 -6.66 -27.66 1.88
CA ALA A 7 -6.50 -26.94 3.14
C ALA A 7 -7.39 -27.57 4.22
N THR A 8 -6.79 -27.90 5.35
CA THR A 8 -7.53 -28.39 6.51
C THR A 8 -8.46 -27.28 7.05
N PRO A 9 -9.54 -27.63 7.75
CA PRO A 9 -10.41 -26.64 8.39
C PRO A 9 -9.64 -25.67 9.32
N ALA A 10 -8.59 -26.16 9.99
CA ALA A 10 -7.75 -25.35 10.87
C ALA A 10 -6.92 -24.32 10.10
N GLU A 11 -6.31 -24.72 8.98
CA GLU A 11 -5.57 -23.80 8.10
C GLU A 11 -6.50 -22.75 7.48
N ALA A 12 -7.67 -23.17 7.00
CA ALA A 12 -8.65 -22.25 6.43
C ALA A 12 -9.15 -21.23 7.47
N ALA A 13 -9.40 -21.66 8.70
CA ALA A 13 -9.81 -20.79 9.79
C ALA A 13 -8.71 -19.80 10.19
N ALA A 14 -7.46 -20.26 10.33
CA ALA A 14 -6.33 -19.40 10.71
C ALA A 14 -5.99 -18.40 9.60
N LEU A 15 -5.82 -18.87 8.35
CA LEU A 15 -5.42 -18.02 7.22
C LEU A 15 -6.54 -17.09 6.75
N GLY A 16 -7.81 -17.43 7.00
CA GLY A 16 -8.97 -16.57 6.69
C GLY A 16 -9.06 -15.30 7.53
N LYS A 17 -8.35 -15.22 8.66
CA LYS A 17 -8.32 -14.06 9.55
C LYS A 17 -7.47 -12.89 9.02
N PHE A 18 -6.57 -13.16 8.07
CA PHE A 18 -5.77 -12.09 7.44
C PHE A 18 -6.64 -11.30 6.47
N ARG A 19 -7.00 -10.07 6.85
CA ARG A 19 -7.77 -9.15 6.02
C ARG A 19 -6.82 -8.30 5.17
N TYR A 20 -7.31 -7.87 4.02
CA TYR A 20 -6.55 -7.05 3.08
C TYR A 20 -7.34 -5.80 2.72
N GLN A 21 -6.64 -4.71 2.46
CA GLN A 21 -7.18 -3.48 1.89
C GLN A 21 -6.72 -3.36 0.43
N ALA A 22 -7.61 -2.99 -0.48
CA ALA A 22 -7.21 -2.69 -1.84
C ALA A 22 -6.45 -1.35 -1.87
N ASN A 23 -5.27 -1.36 -2.48
CA ASN A 23 -4.45 -0.19 -2.71
C ASN A 23 -4.25 0.02 -4.21
N GLU A 24 -4.62 1.21 -4.69
CA GLU A 24 -4.32 1.68 -6.04
C GLU A 24 -2.98 2.42 -6.03
N VAL A 25 -2.06 2.03 -6.90
CA VAL A 25 -0.69 2.56 -6.90
C VAL A 25 -0.30 3.04 -8.29
N TYR A 26 0.21 4.26 -8.35
CA TYR A 26 0.67 4.89 -9.58
C TYR A 26 2.17 5.11 -9.54
N LEU A 27 2.88 4.70 -10.58
CA LEU A 27 4.21 5.23 -10.92
C LEU A 27 4.00 6.37 -11.93
N HIS A 28 4.43 7.58 -11.60
CA HIS A 28 4.19 8.78 -12.41
C HIS A 28 5.29 9.83 -12.24
N SER A 29 5.24 10.89 -13.06
CA SER A 29 6.08 12.09 -12.90
C SER A 29 5.30 13.36 -12.56
N ASP A 30 4.02 13.23 -12.21
CA ASP A 30 3.17 14.37 -11.86
C ASP A 30 3.53 15.06 -10.52
N PRO A 31 4.09 16.29 -10.51
CA PRO A 31 4.40 17.01 -9.28
C PRO A 31 3.17 17.55 -8.54
N ALA A 32 1.96 17.49 -9.13
CA ALA A 32 0.74 17.93 -8.46
C ALA A 32 0.39 17.07 -7.23
N LEU A 33 0.89 15.82 -7.19
CA LEU A 33 0.76 14.91 -6.05
C LEU A 33 1.94 15.02 -5.08
N MET A 34 2.68 16.13 -5.09
CA MET A 34 3.71 16.44 -4.10
C MET A 34 3.32 17.70 -3.32
N PRO A 35 3.95 17.98 -2.16
CA PRO A 35 3.72 19.24 -1.47
C PRO A 35 3.92 20.44 -2.39
N ARG A 36 2.99 21.40 -2.37
CA ARG A 36 3.08 22.62 -3.19
C ARG A 36 4.39 23.38 -3.00
N ARG A 37 4.92 23.38 -1.77
CA ARG A 37 6.23 23.96 -1.45
C ARG A 37 7.33 22.94 -1.71
N LYS A 38 8.18 23.19 -2.71
CA LYS A 38 9.33 22.32 -3.04
C LYS A 38 10.28 22.07 -1.86
N ALA A 39 10.45 23.04 -0.97
CA ALA A 39 11.26 22.88 0.24
C ALA A 39 10.73 21.80 1.20
N ALA A 40 9.44 21.46 1.12
CA ALA A 40 8.82 20.41 1.92
C ALA A 40 8.90 19.02 1.26
N TRP A 41 9.56 18.89 0.10
CA TRP A 41 9.69 17.60 -0.59
C TRP A 41 10.63 16.67 0.18
N ALA A 42 10.03 15.66 0.80
CA ALA A 42 10.73 14.56 1.43
C ALA A 42 10.80 13.36 0.50
N ALA A 43 11.58 12.35 0.88
CA ALA A 43 11.53 11.07 0.18
C ALA A 43 10.12 10.45 0.26
N TRP A 44 9.40 10.68 1.36
CA TRP A 44 8.07 10.15 1.64
C TRP A 44 7.17 11.32 2.06
N ASN A 45 6.06 11.54 1.37
CA ASN A 45 5.17 12.68 1.59
C ASN A 45 3.76 12.18 1.88
N TYR A 46 3.33 12.30 3.12
CA TYR A 46 1.97 11.94 3.52
C TYR A 46 1.02 13.10 3.19
N LEU A 47 0.06 12.85 2.32
CA LEU A 47 -0.91 13.83 1.83
C LEU A 47 -2.30 13.46 2.37
N GLY A 48 -2.41 13.39 3.70
CA GLY A 48 -3.67 13.14 4.37
C GLY A 48 -4.63 14.33 4.24
N SER A 49 -5.92 14.02 4.16
CA SER A 49 -6.98 15.02 4.35
C SER A 49 -7.18 15.29 5.84
N SER A 50 -7.22 16.56 6.25
CA SER A 50 -7.54 16.97 7.63
C SER A 50 -9.05 17.05 7.91
N ALA A 51 -9.89 16.57 6.98
CA ALA A 51 -11.35 16.62 7.12
C ALA A 51 -11.85 15.62 8.18
N ARG A 52 -12.92 15.98 8.90
CA ARG A 52 -13.62 15.04 9.79
C ARG A 52 -14.05 13.81 8.97
N GLY A 53 -13.64 12.61 9.40
CA GLY A 53 -13.87 11.35 8.68
C GLY A 53 -12.63 10.79 7.96
N ALA A 54 -11.49 11.49 7.98
CA ALA A 54 -10.24 11.03 7.37
C ALA A 54 -9.73 9.68 7.90
N GLN A 55 -10.17 9.24 9.09
CA GLN A 55 -9.84 7.92 9.64
C GLN A 55 -10.29 6.74 8.76
N GLN A 56 -11.25 6.94 7.85
CA GLN A 56 -11.77 5.88 6.98
C GLN A 56 -11.24 5.94 5.54
N GLN A 57 -10.43 6.96 5.19
CA GLN A 57 -9.83 7.05 3.87
C GLN A 57 -8.55 6.22 3.82
N PRO A 58 -8.30 5.46 2.73
CA PRO A 58 -7.00 4.84 2.51
C PRO A 58 -5.87 5.88 2.59
N VAL A 59 -4.73 5.45 3.10
CA VAL A 59 -3.54 6.32 3.21
C VAL A 59 -3.14 6.84 1.83
N PHE A 60 -3.07 8.16 1.70
CA PHE A 60 -2.45 8.82 0.57
C PHE A 60 -1.01 9.22 0.92
N VAL A 61 -0.06 8.55 0.28
CA VAL A 61 1.37 8.85 0.38
C VAL A 61 2.00 8.87 -1.01
N THR A 62 2.94 9.79 -1.21
CA THR A 62 3.78 9.84 -2.41
C THR A 62 5.25 9.66 -2.04
N TYR A 63 5.87 8.63 -2.63
CA TYR A 63 7.30 8.35 -2.54
C TYR A 63 8.03 9.01 -3.69
N TRP A 64 9.09 9.75 -3.40
CA TRP A 64 10.01 10.28 -4.38
C TRP A 64 11.20 9.34 -4.55
N LEU A 65 11.14 8.48 -5.57
CA LEU A 65 12.10 7.40 -5.77
C LEU A 65 13.51 7.89 -6.07
N ASN A 66 13.68 9.00 -6.80
CA ASN A 66 15.03 9.54 -7.06
C ASN A 66 15.76 9.82 -5.76
N LYS A 67 15.08 10.43 -4.78
CA LYS A 67 15.66 10.72 -3.47
C LYS A 67 15.77 9.48 -2.58
N LEU A 68 14.78 8.59 -2.63
CA LEU A 68 14.76 7.39 -1.79
C LEU A 68 15.81 6.35 -2.20
N GLN A 69 16.08 6.22 -3.50
CA GLN A 69 16.92 5.18 -4.08
C GLN A 69 18.15 5.71 -4.82
N ASN A 70 18.43 7.03 -4.75
CA ASN A 70 19.53 7.69 -5.47
C ASN A 70 19.51 7.45 -6.99
N LEU A 71 18.33 7.54 -7.61
CA LEU A 71 18.19 7.33 -9.06
C LEU A 71 18.56 8.60 -9.83
N ASP A 72 19.50 8.48 -10.76
CA ASP A 72 19.86 9.53 -11.71
C ASP A 72 18.88 9.54 -12.89
N HIS A 73 17.72 10.17 -12.67
CA HIS A 73 16.68 10.34 -13.68
C HIS A 73 16.25 11.82 -13.72
N PRO A 74 16.15 12.44 -14.91
CA PRO A 74 15.94 13.88 -15.02
C PRO A 74 14.53 14.33 -14.57
N ALA A 75 13.53 13.46 -14.71
CA ALA A 75 12.19 13.70 -14.20
C ALA A 75 12.02 13.07 -12.80
N PRO A 76 11.15 13.64 -11.94
CA PRO A 76 10.80 12.99 -10.68
C PRO A 76 10.06 11.69 -10.96
N LEU A 77 10.56 10.60 -10.41
CA LEU A 77 9.89 9.30 -10.36
C LEU A 77 9.15 9.23 -9.03
N LEU A 78 7.84 9.30 -9.12
CA LEU A 78 6.94 9.36 -7.98
C LEU A 78 6.08 8.11 -7.93
N VAL A 79 5.92 7.54 -6.74
CA VAL A 79 4.97 6.47 -6.48
C VAL A 79 3.91 6.96 -5.52
N SER A 80 2.67 7.11 -5.98
CA SER A 80 1.54 7.52 -5.14
C SER A 80 0.60 6.35 -4.86
N LEU A 81 0.26 6.18 -3.59
CA LEU A 81 -0.70 5.18 -3.10
C LEU A 81 -2.02 5.89 -2.83
N ASN A 82 -3.12 5.36 -3.35
CA ASN A 82 -4.49 5.81 -3.13
C ASN A 82 -4.66 7.35 -3.21
N PRO A 83 -4.16 8.01 -4.27
CA PRO A 83 -4.25 9.45 -4.35
C PRO A 83 -5.72 9.88 -4.41
N THR A 84 -6.10 10.95 -3.70
CA THR A 84 -7.48 11.46 -3.70
C THR A 84 -7.96 11.83 -5.11
N THR A 85 -7.02 12.23 -5.97
CA THR A 85 -7.24 12.41 -7.41
C THR A 85 -6.11 11.72 -8.15
N PRO A 86 -6.41 10.90 -9.18
CA PRO A 86 -5.37 10.27 -9.97
C PRO A 86 -4.40 11.31 -10.57
N PRO A 87 -3.12 10.95 -10.76
CA PRO A 87 -2.18 11.80 -11.50
C PRO A 87 -2.68 12.05 -12.92
N ARG A 88 -2.22 13.14 -13.53
CA ARG A 88 -2.51 13.45 -14.93
C ARG A 88 -2.11 12.27 -15.84
N PRO A 89 -3.01 11.76 -16.70
CA PRO A 89 -2.81 10.51 -17.45
C PRO A 89 -1.52 10.48 -18.29
N GLU A 90 -1.15 11.61 -18.89
CA GLU A 90 0.05 11.76 -19.72
C GLU A 90 1.37 11.67 -18.93
N LEU A 91 1.30 11.77 -17.60
CA LEU A 91 2.45 11.65 -16.70
C LEU A 91 2.49 10.31 -15.97
N VAL A 92 1.57 9.39 -16.26
CA VAL A 92 1.53 8.05 -15.67
C VAL A 92 2.39 7.09 -16.47
N HIS A 93 3.33 6.44 -15.80
CA HIS A 93 4.17 5.39 -16.39
C HIS A 93 3.52 4.01 -16.23
N ARG A 94 2.94 3.73 -15.06
CA ARG A 94 2.27 2.47 -14.72
C ARG A 94 1.23 2.70 -13.63
N LYS A 95 0.21 1.83 -13.62
CA LYS A 95 -0.76 1.65 -12.54
C LYS A 95 -0.71 0.21 -12.06
N PHE A 96 -0.86 0.00 -10.75
CA PHE A 96 -0.90 -1.30 -10.10
C PHE A 96 -2.02 -1.36 -9.09
N ASP A 97 -2.64 -2.52 -8.95
CA ASP A 97 -3.61 -2.82 -7.91
C ASP A 97 -2.99 -3.83 -6.93
N TYR A 98 -2.90 -3.47 -5.66
CA TYR A 98 -2.31 -4.31 -4.62
C TYR A 98 -3.32 -4.63 -3.52
N ALA A 99 -3.17 -5.81 -2.92
CA ALA A 99 -3.84 -6.17 -1.67
C ALA A 99 -2.86 -5.93 -0.52
N HIS A 100 -3.11 -4.91 0.31
CA HIS A 100 -2.29 -4.57 1.47
C HIS A 100 -2.80 -5.31 2.72
N PRO A 101 -2.00 -6.16 3.37
CA PRO A 101 -2.39 -6.83 4.60
C PRO A 101 -2.74 -5.81 5.69
N GLN A 102 -3.88 -5.99 6.35
CA GLN A 102 -4.27 -5.16 7.47
C GLN A 102 -3.73 -5.74 8.76
N PHE A 103 -3.15 -4.88 9.60
CA PHE A 103 -2.66 -5.28 10.92
C PHE A 103 -3.80 -5.18 11.94
N SER A 104 -4.42 -6.32 12.25
CA SER A 104 -5.51 -6.44 13.23
C SER A 104 -5.16 -7.42 14.34
N GLU A 105 -5.89 -7.34 15.46
CA GLU A 105 -5.76 -8.31 16.56
C GLU A 105 -6.01 -9.75 16.07
N ASP A 106 -7.01 -9.95 15.22
CA ASP A 106 -7.30 -11.25 14.59
C ASP A 106 -6.12 -11.76 13.78
N ALA A 107 -5.45 -10.90 13.01
CA ALA A 107 -4.28 -11.27 12.21
C ALA A 107 -3.08 -11.63 13.11
N VAL A 108 -2.86 -10.90 14.21
CA VAL A 108 -1.79 -11.20 15.18
C VAL A 108 -2.06 -12.52 15.90
N GLN A 109 -3.30 -12.80 16.27
CA GLN A 109 -3.66 -14.08 16.88
C GLN A 109 -3.52 -15.23 15.86
N ALA A 110 -3.94 -15.02 14.62
CA ALA A 110 -3.78 -15.98 13.54
C ALA A 110 -2.31 -16.32 13.26
N GLN A 111 -1.37 -15.37 13.39
CA GLN A 111 0.07 -15.67 13.25
C GLN A 111 0.54 -16.77 14.21
N LYS A 112 0.04 -16.77 15.46
CA LYS A 112 0.37 -17.80 16.45
C LYS A 112 -0.26 -19.16 16.09
N GLU A 113 -1.49 -19.14 15.60
CA GLU A 113 -2.21 -20.34 15.14
C GLU A 113 -1.50 -20.97 13.94
N VAL A 114 -1.12 -20.16 12.94
CA VAL A 114 -0.38 -20.61 11.75
C VAL A 114 0.96 -21.24 12.14
N ALA A 115 1.67 -20.67 13.12
CA ALA A 115 2.93 -21.25 13.61
C ALA A 115 2.73 -22.66 14.21
N ALA A 116 1.62 -22.89 14.92
CA ALA A 116 1.30 -24.19 15.50
C ALA A 116 0.89 -25.25 14.46
N LEU A 117 0.49 -24.84 13.25
CA LEU A 117 0.08 -25.73 12.16
C LEU A 117 1.27 -26.19 11.28
N GLN A 118 2.42 -25.53 11.35
CA GLN A 118 3.57 -25.85 10.50
C GLN A 118 4.04 -27.30 10.66
N GLY A 119 4.27 -27.98 9.53
CA GLY A 119 4.80 -29.35 9.50
C GLY A 119 3.80 -30.43 9.95
N ARG A 120 2.53 -30.08 10.15
CA ARG A 120 1.46 -31.06 10.43
C ARG A 120 0.79 -31.45 9.11
N ALA A 121 0.53 -32.75 8.95
CA ALA A 121 -0.16 -33.32 7.81
C ALA A 121 -1.67 -33.45 8.10
#